data_AF-A0A927MWX9-F1
#
_entry.id   AF-A0A927MWX9-F1
#
_cell.length_a   1.000
_cell.length_b   1.000
_cell.length_c   1.000
_cell.angle_alpha   90.00
_cell.angle_beta   90.00
_cell.angle_gamma   90.00
#
_symmetry.space_group_name_H-M   'P 1'
#
loop_
_entity.id
_entity.type
_entity.pdbx_description
1 polymer ?
#
loop_
_entity_poly.entity_id
_entity_poly.type
_entity_poly.pdbx_seq_one_letter_code
_entity_poly.pdbx_strand_id
1 'polypeptide(L)'
;MLYGNNVRDLLIRLGRARLFQAKWTNQILDETFAAIRTQRPDIDPAKLDEVRSRMIRGIRDCLVLGYEDLIESVKGIPDPDDRHVVAAAIKSHAHVIVTYNLKDFPDAAHKKFGMEAVHPDDFVLSQIDLDEDAVLDVLQQLSENWRGNPSIPQVLEQLETEFPKTVAALRGRDDRQVRRLAGALKARAKSGYEGFRGTREHRGS
;
A
#
# COMPACT_ATOMS: atom_id res chain seq x y z
N MET A 1 -8.77 -13.06 -1.12
CA MET A 1 -9.17 -11.80 -1.78
C MET A 1 -8.53 -10.65 -1.03
N LEU A 2 -7.78 -9.79 -1.72
CA LEU A 2 -7.46 -8.45 -1.19
C LEU A 2 -8.80 -7.69 -0.93
N TYR A 3 -8.80 -6.54 -0.27
CA TYR A 3 -9.92 -5.57 -0.25
C TYR A 3 -10.83 -5.46 1.00
N GLY A 4 -10.23 -5.42 2.18
CA GLY A 4 -10.69 -4.46 3.21
C GLY A 4 -10.43 -3.01 2.74
N ASN A 5 -11.35 -2.07 3.02
CA ASN A 5 -11.22 -0.68 2.54
C ASN A 5 -9.91 -0.02 3.01
N ASN A 6 -9.51 -0.29 4.25
CA ASN A 6 -8.30 0.27 4.88
C ASN A 6 -7.03 -0.36 4.32
N VAL A 7 -7.03 -1.68 4.07
CA VAL A 7 -5.93 -2.43 3.44
C VAL A 7 -5.60 -1.87 2.07
N ARG A 8 -6.63 -1.67 1.23
CA ARG A 8 -6.46 -1.07 -0.09
C ARG A 8 -5.90 0.34 -0.02
N ASP A 9 -6.44 1.19 0.87
CA ASP A 9 -5.97 2.58 1.01
C ASP A 9 -4.49 2.64 1.43
N LEU A 10 -4.09 1.79 2.40
CA LEU A 10 -2.69 1.67 2.81
C LEU A 10 -1.79 1.28 1.63
N LEU A 11 -2.09 0.17 0.94
CA LEU A 11 -1.27 -0.30 -0.18
C LEU A 11 -1.17 0.73 -1.32
N ILE A 12 -2.26 1.41 -1.67
CA ILE A 12 -2.24 2.47 -2.68
C ILE A 12 -1.31 3.61 -2.25
N ARG A 13 -1.39 4.05 -0.99
CA ARG A 13 -0.56 5.15 -0.49
C ARG A 13 0.91 4.77 -0.42
N LEU A 14 1.23 3.56 0.00
CA LEU A 14 2.60 3.02 -0.03
C LEU A 14 3.14 2.96 -1.48
N GLY A 15 2.33 2.52 -2.44
CA GLY A 15 2.70 2.54 -3.86
C GLY A 15 2.89 3.96 -4.41
N ARG A 16 2.06 4.93 -3.97
CA ARG A 16 2.23 6.36 -4.32
C ARG A 16 3.47 6.98 -3.69
N ALA A 17 3.86 6.53 -2.50
CA ALA A 17 5.12 6.87 -1.85
C ALA A 17 6.35 6.20 -2.52
N ARG A 18 6.14 5.39 -3.56
CA ARG A 18 7.17 4.70 -4.35
C ARG A 18 7.98 3.66 -3.59
N LEU A 19 7.42 3.09 -2.52
CA LEU A 19 8.01 1.94 -1.82
C LEU A 19 8.03 0.69 -2.71
N PHE A 20 7.06 0.59 -3.62
CA PHE A 20 7.02 -0.43 -4.65
C PHE A 20 6.33 0.10 -5.92
N GLN A 21 6.56 -0.58 -7.04
CA GLN A 21 5.84 -0.31 -8.28
C GLN A 21 4.65 -1.28 -8.39
N ALA A 22 3.45 -0.81 -8.06
CA ALA A 22 2.24 -1.61 -8.19
C ALA A 22 1.96 -1.96 -9.65
N LYS A 23 1.55 -3.20 -9.91
CA LYS A 23 1.17 -3.71 -11.23
C LYS A 23 -0.18 -4.44 -11.14
N TRP A 24 -1.08 -4.16 -12.08
CA TRP A 24 -2.36 -4.84 -12.22
C TRP A 24 -2.81 -4.87 -13.67
N THR A 25 -3.65 -5.84 -14.04
CA THR A 25 -4.34 -5.90 -15.34
C THR A 25 -5.78 -5.44 -15.18
N ASN A 26 -6.48 -5.18 -16.29
CA ASN A 26 -7.92 -4.94 -16.23
C ASN A 26 -8.67 -6.13 -15.62
N GLN A 27 -8.27 -7.36 -15.98
CA GLN A 27 -8.85 -8.59 -15.45
C GLN A 27 -8.72 -8.70 -13.92
N ILE A 28 -7.53 -8.45 -13.36
CA ILE A 28 -7.31 -8.43 -11.89
C ILE A 28 -8.23 -7.39 -11.23
N LEU A 29 -8.37 -6.21 -11.83
CA LEU A 29 -9.27 -5.18 -11.33
C LEU A 29 -10.74 -5.59 -11.49
N ASP A 30 -11.13 -6.28 -12.56
CA ASP A 30 -12.50 -6.75 -12.79
C ASP A 30 -12.91 -7.75 -11.71
N GLU A 31 -12.09 -8.75 -11.45
CA GLU A 31 -12.29 -9.75 -10.39
C GLU A 31 -12.35 -9.10 -9.01
N THR A 32 -11.40 -8.21 -8.74
CA THR A 32 -11.37 -7.39 -7.51
C THR A 32 -12.69 -6.67 -7.29
N PHE A 33 -13.15 -5.90 -8.28
CA PHE A 33 -14.31 -5.04 -8.12
C PHE A 33 -15.61 -5.84 -8.19
N ALA A 34 -15.64 -6.98 -8.88
CA ALA A 34 -16.74 -7.94 -8.80
C ALA A 34 -16.87 -8.51 -7.38
N ALA A 35 -15.77 -8.98 -6.78
CA ALA A 35 -15.75 -9.48 -5.42
C ALA A 35 -16.22 -8.43 -4.40
N ILE A 36 -15.77 -7.17 -4.54
CA ILE A 36 -16.23 -6.07 -3.67
C ILE A 36 -17.74 -5.84 -3.83
N ARG A 37 -18.27 -5.83 -5.05
CA ARG A 37 -19.72 -5.66 -5.28
C ARG A 37 -20.53 -6.78 -4.61
N THR A 38 -20.03 -8.02 -4.63
CA THR A 38 -20.68 -9.16 -3.97
C THR A 38 -20.61 -9.06 -2.45
N GLN A 39 -19.48 -8.67 -1.88
CA GLN A 39 -19.28 -8.60 -0.42
C GLN A 39 -19.90 -7.34 0.21
N ARG A 40 -20.02 -6.26 -0.55
CA ARG A 40 -20.47 -4.94 -0.11
C ARG A 40 -21.57 -4.39 -1.04
N PRO A 41 -22.74 -5.07 -1.10
CA PRO A 41 -23.87 -4.62 -1.92
C PRO A 41 -24.46 -3.29 -1.44
N ASP A 42 -24.07 -2.81 -0.25
CA ASP A 42 -24.43 -1.51 0.31
C ASP A 42 -23.69 -0.33 -0.36
N ILE A 43 -22.61 -0.58 -1.09
CA ILE A 43 -21.84 0.46 -1.77
C ILE A 43 -22.40 0.70 -3.17
N ASP A 44 -22.70 1.97 -3.47
CA ASP A 44 -23.09 2.41 -4.81
C ASP A 44 -22.08 1.95 -5.89
N PRO A 45 -22.52 1.20 -6.92
CA PRO A 45 -21.67 0.77 -8.03
C PRO A 45 -20.91 1.93 -8.70
N ALA A 46 -21.53 3.09 -8.88
CA ALA A 46 -20.88 4.25 -9.50
C ALA A 46 -19.68 4.74 -8.65
N LYS A 47 -19.81 4.65 -7.32
CA LYS A 47 -18.71 4.98 -6.40
C LYS A 47 -17.57 3.97 -6.49
N LEU A 48 -17.86 2.69 -6.72
CA LEU A 48 -16.83 1.68 -6.95
C LEU A 48 -16.07 1.93 -8.26
N ASP A 49 -16.77 2.32 -9.32
CA ASP A 49 -16.16 2.66 -10.61
C ASP A 49 -15.28 3.92 -10.51
N GLU A 50 -15.70 4.91 -9.71
CA GLU A 50 -14.86 6.06 -9.38
C GLU A 50 -13.59 5.65 -8.62
N VAL A 51 -13.70 4.76 -7.63
CA VAL A 51 -12.54 4.25 -6.87
C VAL A 51 -11.57 3.55 -7.80
N ARG A 52 -12.06 2.67 -8.69
CA ARG A 52 -11.22 2.01 -9.71
C ARG A 52 -10.48 3.02 -10.58
N SER A 53 -11.20 4.03 -11.07
CA SER A 53 -10.64 5.09 -11.91
C SER A 53 -9.59 5.93 -11.18
N ARG A 54 -9.76 6.16 -9.87
CA ARG A 54 -8.78 6.85 -9.02
C ARG A 54 -7.55 5.98 -8.77
N MET A 55 -7.71 4.67 -8.60
CA MET A 55 -6.58 3.74 -8.45
C MET A 55 -5.68 3.75 -9.68
N ILE A 56 -6.27 3.57 -10.87
CA ILE A 56 -5.52 3.53 -12.15
C ILE A 56 -4.78 4.86 -12.38
N ARG A 57 -5.42 6.01 -12.11
CA ARG A 57 -4.78 7.32 -12.25
C ARG A 57 -3.77 7.65 -11.15
N GLY A 58 -3.90 7.02 -9.99
CA GLY A 58 -3.11 7.32 -8.79
C GLY A 58 -1.69 6.77 -8.84
N ILE A 59 -1.44 5.71 -9.61
CA ILE A 59 -0.13 5.06 -9.72
C ILE A 59 0.31 5.06 -11.19
N ARG A 60 1.46 5.64 -11.49
CA ARG A 60 2.02 5.65 -12.85
C ARG A 60 2.48 4.25 -13.25
N ASP A 61 2.33 3.91 -14.53
CA ASP A 61 2.79 2.66 -15.13
C ASP A 61 2.30 1.39 -14.40
N CYS A 62 1.09 1.46 -13.83
CA CYS A 62 0.50 0.36 -13.06
C CYS A 62 -0.23 -0.66 -13.94
N LEU A 63 -0.81 -0.23 -15.06
CA LEU A 63 -1.59 -1.10 -15.92
C LEU A 63 -0.70 -1.95 -16.82
N VAL A 64 -0.81 -3.27 -16.69
CA VAL A 64 -0.11 -4.25 -17.50
C VAL A 64 -0.99 -4.67 -18.68
N LEU A 65 -0.44 -4.61 -19.89
CA LEU A 65 -1.10 -4.98 -21.15
C LEU A 65 -0.23 -5.98 -21.93
N GLY A 66 -0.84 -6.78 -22.80
CA GLY A 66 -0.10 -7.70 -23.67
C GLY A 66 0.55 -8.85 -22.90
N TYR A 67 -0.13 -9.33 -21.86
CA TYR A 67 0.26 -10.50 -21.05
C TYR A 67 -0.45 -11.78 -21.51
N GLU A 68 -1.48 -11.65 -22.34
CA GLU A 68 -2.44 -12.69 -22.69
C GLU A 68 -1.75 -13.90 -23.35
N ASP A 69 -0.78 -13.67 -24.23
CA ASP A 69 0.00 -14.73 -24.90
C ASP A 69 0.85 -15.57 -23.93
N LEU A 70 1.11 -15.06 -22.72
CA LEU A 70 1.90 -15.76 -21.70
C LEU A 70 1.02 -16.71 -20.85
N ILE A 71 -0.31 -16.55 -20.84
CA ILE A 71 -1.22 -17.32 -19.98
C ILE A 71 -1.05 -18.83 -20.20
N GLU A 72 -1.00 -19.26 -21.47
CA GLU A 72 -0.85 -20.67 -21.80
C GLU A 72 0.53 -21.25 -21.47
N SER A 73 1.55 -20.41 -21.28
CA SER A 73 2.88 -20.82 -20.84
C SER A 73 2.97 -21.03 -19.33
N VAL A 74 2.05 -20.45 -18.56
CA VAL A 74 1.98 -20.64 -17.10
C VAL A 74 1.41 -22.02 -16.80
N LYS A 75 2.15 -22.81 -16.02
CA LYS A 75 1.81 -24.18 -15.62
C LYS A 75 1.99 -24.33 -14.12
N GLY A 76 1.26 -25.26 -13.51
CA GLY A 76 1.36 -25.57 -12.08
C GLY A 76 0.50 -24.69 -11.17
N ILE A 77 -0.34 -23.82 -11.73
CA ILE A 77 -1.38 -23.12 -10.97
C ILE A 77 -2.58 -24.07 -10.78
N PRO A 78 -3.11 -24.25 -9.56
CA PRO A 78 -4.26 -25.12 -9.30
C PRO A 78 -5.54 -24.67 -9.99
N ASP A 79 -5.83 -23.36 -9.98
CA ASP A 79 -6.94 -22.76 -10.71
C ASP A 79 -6.47 -22.25 -12.08
N PRO A 80 -6.94 -22.83 -13.19
CA PRO A 80 -6.69 -22.33 -14.54
C PRO A 80 -6.85 -20.82 -14.72
N ASP A 81 -7.81 -20.20 -14.03
CA ASP A 81 -8.10 -18.78 -14.17
C ASP A 81 -6.99 -17.93 -13.53
N ASP A 82 -6.41 -18.33 -12.39
CA ASP A 82 -5.32 -17.57 -11.73
C ASP A 82 -4.01 -17.46 -12.55
N ARG A 83 -3.89 -18.20 -13.66
CA ARG A 83 -2.72 -18.12 -14.58
C ARG A 83 -2.49 -16.71 -15.12
N HIS A 84 -3.54 -15.90 -15.29
CA HIS A 84 -3.38 -14.54 -15.79
C HIS A 84 -2.57 -13.65 -14.84
N VAL A 85 -2.60 -13.91 -13.53
CA VAL A 85 -1.85 -13.13 -12.52
C VAL A 85 -0.35 -13.35 -12.71
N VAL A 86 0.08 -14.60 -12.89
CA VAL A 86 1.49 -14.93 -13.14
C VAL A 86 1.92 -14.41 -14.51
N ALA A 87 1.09 -14.55 -15.54
CA ALA A 87 1.36 -14.00 -16.87
C ALA A 87 1.59 -12.48 -16.82
N ALA A 88 0.76 -11.75 -16.07
CA ALA A 88 0.92 -10.33 -15.85
C ALA A 88 2.21 -9.99 -15.07
N ALA A 89 2.55 -10.79 -14.05
CA ALA A 89 3.80 -10.63 -13.31
C ALA A 89 5.03 -10.84 -14.22
N ILE A 90 5.02 -11.86 -15.08
CA ILE A 90 6.08 -12.09 -16.08
C ILE A 90 6.20 -10.87 -17.00
N LYS A 91 5.08 -10.44 -17.58
CA LYS A 91 5.04 -9.32 -18.54
C LYS A 91 5.56 -8.01 -17.95
N SER A 92 5.32 -7.79 -16.67
CA SER A 92 5.67 -6.56 -15.96
C SER A 92 7.00 -6.63 -15.20
N HIS A 93 7.69 -7.77 -15.26
CA HIS A 93 8.90 -8.05 -14.46
C HIS A 93 8.66 -7.84 -12.96
N ALA A 94 7.47 -8.17 -12.48
CA ALA A 94 7.17 -8.12 -11.05
C ALA A 94 7.88 -9.30 -10.35
N HIS A 95 8.51 -9.01 -9.22
CA HIS A 95 9.19 -10.01 -8.39
C HIS A 95 8.29 -10.60 -7.30
N VAL A 96 7.16 -9.95 -7.01
CA VAL A 96 6.27 -10.32 -5.90
C VAL A 96 4.83 -10.33 -6.37
N ILE A 97 4.13 -11.43 -6.10
CA ILE A 97 2.68 -11.56 -6.19
C ILE A 97 2.13 -11.41 -4.78
N VAL A 98 1.37 -10.35 -4.51
CA VAL A 98 0.78 -10.10 -3.19
C VAL A 98 -0.61 -10.74 -3.12
N THR A 99 -0.79 -11.77 -2.28
CA THR A 99 -2.03 -12.54 -2.20
C THR A 99 -2.29 -13.11 -0.81
N TYR A 100 -3.55 -13.11 -0.37
CA TYR A 100 -3.97 -13.79 0.85
C TYR A 100 -3.95 -15.32 0.70
N ASN A 101 -4.17 -15.83 -0.51
CA ASN A 101 -4.29 -17.26 -0.77
C ASN A 101 -2.99 -17.80 -1.38
N LEU A 102 -1.96 -18.00 -0.54
CA LEU A 102 -0.67 -18.51 -1.01
C LEU A 102 -0.76 -19.88 -1.70
N LYS A 103 -1.74 -20.70 -1.31
CA LYS A 103 -1.98 -22.02 -1.92
C LYS A 103 -2.39 -21.96 -3.39
N ASP A 104 -2.96 -20.83 -3.85
CA ASP A 104 -3.37 -20.63 -5.24
C ASP A 104 -2.14 -20.34 -6.13
N PHE A 105 -1.02 -19.97 -5.51
CA PHE A 105 0.24 -19.64 -6.16
C PHE A 105 1.39 -20.48 -5.59
N PRO A 106 1.43 -21.80 -5.86
CA PRO A 106 2.50 -22.65 -5.37
C PRO A 106 3.85 -22.28 -6.01
N ASP A 107 4.92 -22.41 -5.23
CA ASP A 107 6.30 -22.09 -5.62
C ASP A 107 6.70 -22.57 -7.02
N ALA A 108 6.32 -23.80 -7.38
CA ALA A 108 6.66 -24.41 -8.66
C ALA A 108 6.09 -23.65 -9.88
N ALA A 109 5.03 -22.87 -9.68
CA ALA A 109 4.39 -22.09 -10.74
C ALA A 109 5.11 -20.77 -11.04
N HIS A 110 5.75 -20.16 -10.04
CA HIS A 110 6.27 -18.78 -10.14
C HIS A 110 7.78 -18.63 -9.86
N LYS A 111 8.42 -19.47 -9.03
CA LYS A 111 9.84 -19.34 -8.67
C LYS A 111 10.80 -19.43 -9.85
N LYS A 112 10.46 -20.24 -10.87
CA LYS A 112 11.24 -20.36 -12.11
C LYS A 112 11.34 -19.05 -12.90
N PHE A 113 10.47 -18.10 -12.61
CA PHE A 113 10.47 -16.76 -13.20
C PHE A 113 11.05 -15.69 -12.26
N GLY A 114 11.66 -16.08 -11.13
CA GLY A 114 12.24 -15.15 -10.17
C GLY A 114 11.21 -14.42 -9.31
N MET A 115 10.03 -15.01 -9.10
CA MET A 115 8.93 -14.42 -8.34
C MET A 115 8.69 -15.14 -7.02
N GLU A 116 8.08 -14.43 -6.08
CA GLU A 116 7.57 -14.96 -4.82
C GLU A 116 6.11 -14.56 -4.61
N ALA A 117 5.30 -15.48 -4.09
CA ALA A 117 3.96 -15.17 -3.58
C ALA A 117 4.06 -14.81 -2.10
N VAL A 118 3.54 -13.64 -1.71
CA VAL A 118 3.71 -13.09 -0.35
C VAL A 118 2.36 -12.65 0.21
N HIS A 119 2.13 -12.95 1.49
CA HIS A 119 0.94 -12.48 2.19
C HIS A 119 0.97 -10.95 2.34
N PRO A 120 -0.15 -10.21 2.19
CA PRO A 120 -0.17 -8.76 2.27
C PRO A 120 0.43 -8.17 3.55
N ASP A 121 0.17 -8.79 4.72
CA ASP A 121 0.78 -8.37 5.99
C ASP A 121 2.31 -8.51 5.98
N ASP A 122 2.82 -9.64 5.49
CA ASP A 122 4.28 -9.85 5.38
C ASP A 122 4.90 -8.90 4.34
N PHE A 123 4.18 -8.60 3.26
CA PHE A 123 4.60 -7.63 2.27
C PHE A 123 4.71 -6.23 2.87
N VAL A 124 3.69 -5.74 3.60
CA VAL A 124 3.74 -4.41 4.24
C VAL A 124 4.83 -4.36 5.32
N LEU A 125 5.02 -5.44 6.08
CA LEU A 125 6.10 -5.54 7.04
C LEU A 125 7.49 -5.35 6.37
N SER A 126 7.72 -5.96 5.21
CA SER A 126 8.97 -5.76 4.46
C SER A 126 9.15 -4.31 3.98
N GLN A 127 8.06 -3.56 3.76
CA GLN A 127 8.16 -2.13 3.41
C GLN A 127 8.59 -1.27 4.60
N ILE A 128 8.26 -1.67 5.84
CA ILE A 128 8.75 -1.01 7.06
C ILE A 128 10.27 -1.17 7.17
N ASP A 129 10.78 -2.37 6.87
CA ASP A 129 12.22 -2.62 6.90
C ASP A 129 12.97 -1.92 5.76
N LEU A 130 12.28 -1.66 4.64
CA LEU A 130 12.82 -0.91 3.50
C LEU A 130 12.95 0.59 3.80
N ASP A 131 11.89 1.23 4.27
CA ASP A 131 11.86 2.65 4.60
C ASP A 131 10.75 2.94 5.63
N GLU A 132 11.15 2.89 6.90
CA GLU A 132 10.26 3.09 8.05
C GLU A 132 9.66 4.51 8.08
N ASP A 133 10.43 5.53 7.71
CA ASP A 133 9.99 6.92 7.75
C ASP A 133 8.91 7.17 6.68
N ALA A 134 9.05 6.60 5.47
CA ALA A 134 8.03 6.68 4.43
C ALA A 134 6.73 5.95 4.83
N VAL A 135 6.81 4.81 5.51
CA VAL A 135 5.63 4.10 6.03
C VAL A 135 4.92 4.93 7.10
N LEU A 136 5.67 5.52 8.03
CA LEU A 136 5.11 6.42 9.04
C LEU A 136 4.42 7.64 8.43
N ASP A 137 5.02 8.27 7.43
CA ASP A 137 4.42 9.38 6.71
C ASP A 137 3.09 8.97 6.06
N VAL A 138 3.00 7.75 5.53
CA VAL A 138 1.74 7.19 5.00
C VAL A 138 0.70 6.98 6.10
N LEU A 139 1.10 6.48 7.28
CA LEU A 139 0.18 6.34 8.43
C LEU A 139 -0.33 7.69 8.93
N GLN A 140 0.52 8.72 8.96
CA GLN A 140 0.13 10.09 9.28
C GLN A 140 -0.90 10.62 8.26
N GLN A 141 -0.68 10.37 6.97
CA GLN A 141 -1.66 10.74 5.95
C GLN A 141 -2.98 9.96 6.09
N LEU A 142 -2.95 8.70 6.53
CA LEU A 142 -4.18 7.93 6.79
C LEU A 142 -4.96 8.55 7.95
N SER A 143 -4.27 8.85 9.06
CA SER A 143 -4.83 9.56 10.22
C SER A 143 -5.55 10.85 9.78
N GLU A 144 -4.89 11.70 8.99
CA GLU A 144 -5.42 12.99 8.53
C GLU A 144 -6.62 12.90 7.58
N ASN A 145 -6.68 11.83 6.77
CA ASN A 145 -7.69 11.70 5.71
C ASN A 145 -8.87 10.81 6.09
N TRP A 146 -8.75 10.00 7.14
CA TRP A 146 -9.85 9.16 7.62
C TRP A 146 -10.88 9.99 8.39
N ARG A 147 -12.15 9.58 8.29
CA ARG A 147 -13.24 10.29 8.94
C ARG A 147 -13.02 10.30 10.45
N GLY A 148 -13.09 11.49 11.05
CA GLY A 148 -12.87 11.68 12.49
C GLY A 148 -11.40 11.94 12.87
N ASN A 149 -10.49 11.99 11.89
CA ASN A 149 -9.07 12.27 12.09
C ASN A 149 -8.44 11.40 13.20
N PRO A 150 -8.56 10.06 13.10
CA PRO A 150 -8.15 9.15 14.16
C PRO A 150 -6.66 9.29 14.45
N SER A 151 -6.25 9.10 15.70
CA SER A 151 -4.83 9.07 16.07
C SER A 151 -4.12 7.87 15.41
N ILE A 152 -2.78 7.90 15.33
CA ILE A 152 -2.01 6.77 14.80
C ILE A 152 -2.34 5.45 15.52
N PRO A 153 -2.42 5.37 16.86
CA PRO A 153 -2.87 4.15 17.54
C PRO A 153 -4.24 3.64 17.07
N GLN A 154 -5.20 4.53 16.83
CA GLN A 154 -6.52 4.16 16.31
C GLN A 154 -6.48 3.69 14.85
N VAL A 155 -5.57 4.26 14.03
CA VAL A 155 -5.31 3.75 12.67
C VAL A 155 -4.75 2.33 12.75
N LEU A 156 -3.78 2.09 13.64
CA LEU A 156 -3.20 0.76 13.83
C LEU A 156 -4.23 -0.26 14.32
N GLU A 157 -5.09 0.10 15.28
CA GLU A 157 -6.20 -0.76 15.71
C GLU A 157 -7.13 -1.15 14.56
N GLN A 158 -7.43 -0.23 13.65
CA GLN A 158 -8.27 -0.50 12.48
C GLN A 158 -7.58 -1.36 11.40
N LEU A 159 -6.24 -1.42 11.40
CA LEU A 159 -5.47 -2.28 10.50
C LEU A 159 -5.18 -3.65 11.10
N GLU A 160 -5.24 -3.80 12.43
CA GLU A 160 -4.77 -4.98 13.17
C GLU A 160 -5.46 -6.29 12.76
N THR A 161 -6.74 -6.24 12.41
CA THR A 161 -7.48 -7.43 11.95
C THR A 161 -6.87 -8.04 10.69
N GLU A 162 -6.35 -7.20 9.79
CA GLU A 162 -5.84 -7.61 8.49
C GLU A 162 -4.31 -7.70 8.46
N PHE A 163 -3.65 -6.84 9.25
CA PHE A 163 -2.19 -6.69 9.30
C PHE A 163 -1.62 -6.79 10.73
N PRO A 164 -1.86 -7.90 11.45
CA PRO A 164 -1.44 -8.04 12.84
C PRO A 164 0.08 -7.97 13.02
N LYS A 165 0.88 -8.53 12.10
CA LYS A 165 2.35 -8.51 12.19
C LYS A 165 2.90 -7.11 11.97
N THR A 166 2.41 -6.42 10.94
CA THR A 166 2.75 -5.02 10.65
C THR A 166 2.42 -4.13 11.85
N VAL A 167 1.24 -4.27 12.42
CA VAL A 167 0.81 -3.47 13.59
C VAL A 167 1.68 -3.76 14.82
N ALA A 168 2.00 -5.02 15.09
CA ALA A 168 2.90 -5.39 16.18
C ALA A 168 4.31 -4.79 15.99
N ALA A 169 4.84 -4.82 14.78
CA ALA A 169 6.14 -4.23 14.46
C ALA A 169 6.15 -2.72 14.67
N LEU A 170 5.12 -2.00 14.21
CA LEU A 170 5.01 -0.55 14.38
C LEU A 170 4.83 -0.16 15.86
N ARG A 171 3.98 -0.86 16.61
CA ARG A 171 3.82 -0.65 18.06
C ARG A 171 5.12 -0.88 18.83
N GLY A 172 5.91 -1.88 18.43
CA GLY A 172 7.22 -2.16 19.02
C GLY A 172 8.28 -1.09 18.72
N ARG A 173 8.10 -0.28 17.66
CA ARG A 173 9.01 0.79 17.25
C ARG A 173 8.58 2.18 17.77
N ASP A 174 7.31 2.33 18.11
CA ASP A 174 6.68 3.55 18.66
C ASP A 174 7.47 4.12 19.85
N ASP A 175 8.09 3.28 20.67
CA ASP A 175 8.90 3.70 21.83
C ASP A 175 10.19 4.47 21.46
N ARG A 176 10.76 4.26 20.27
CA ARG A 176 11.94 4.98 19.77
C ARG A 176 11.55 6.12 18.83
N GLN A 177 10.49 5.94 18.04
CA GLN A 177 10.03 6.93 17.06
C GLN A 177 9.21 8.05 17.69
N VAL A 178 8.40 7.83 18.74
CA VAL A 178 7.77 8.92 19.51
C VAL A 178 8.82 9.86 20.10
N ARG A 179 9.94 9.31 20.59
CA ARG A 179 11.08 10.12 21.07
C ARG A 179 11.75 10.90 19.93
N ARG A 180 11.83 10.33 18.73
CA ARG A 180 12.46 10.95 17.55
C ARG A 180 11.57 12.00 16.88
N LEU A 181 10.27 11.74 16.72
CA LEU A 181 9.25 12.68 16.22
C LEU A 181 8.99 13.81 17.22
N ALA A 182 8.90 13.53 18.52
CA ALA A 182 8.87 14.59 19.55
C ALA A 182 10.15 15.43 19.54
N GLY A 183 11.31 14.82 19.23
CA GLY A 183 12.57 15.51 19.01
C GLY A 183 12.58 16.40 17.77
N ALA A 184 12.12 15.88 16.62
CA ALA A 184 12.05 16.59 15.34
C ALA A 184 11.03 17.75 15.36
N LEU A 185 9.89 17.57 16.04
CA LEU A 185 8.88 18.61 16.25
C LEU A 185 9.39 19.72 17.20
N LYS A 186 10.12 19.38 18.26
CA LYS A 186 10.82 20.37 19.10
C LYS A 186 11.92 21.12 18.33
N ALA A 187 12.65 20.44 17.45
CA ALA A 187 13.68 21.06 16.61
C ALA A 187 13.08 22.04 15.58
N ARG A 188 11.97 21.67 14.93
CA ARG A 188 11.20 22.55 14.03
C ARG A 188 10.60 23.76 14.75
N ALA A 189 10.06 23.58 15.96
CA ALA A 189 9.51 24.68 16.76
C ALA A 189 10.60 25.68 17.24
N LYS A 190 11.81 25.19 17.55
CA LYS A 190 12.94 26.03 17.98
C LYS A 190 13.56 26.81 16.82
N SER A 191 13.69 26.16 15.65
CA SER A 191 14.15 26.81 14.41
C SER A 191 13.18 27.88 13.88
N GLY A 192 11.88 27.71 14.07
CA GLY A 192 10.87 28.72 13.70
C GLY A 192 10.82 29.94 14.64
N TYR A 193 11.26 29.80 15.90
CA TYR A 193 11.25 30.89 16.90
C TYR A 193 12.50 31.78 16.83
N GLU A 194 13.63 31.28 16.34
CA GLU A 194 14.87 32.08 16.17
C GLU A 194 14.86 32.95 14.91
N GLY A 195 14.08 32.58 13.88
CA GLY A 195 13.93 33.36 12.64
C GLY A 195 13.06 34.63 12.76
N PHE A 196 12.29 34.79 13.84
CA PHE A 196 11.36 35.91 14.00
C PHE A 196 11.90 37.06 14.89
N ARG A 197 13.09 36.91 15.49
CA ARG A 197 13.72 37.96 16.33
C ARG A 197 14.67 38.90 15.59
N GLY A 198 14.81 38.77 14.27
CA GLY A 198 15.87 39.41 13.49
C GLY A 198 15.47 40.52 12.53
N THR A 199 14.35 41.23 12.69
CA THR A 199 14.09 42.46 11.89
C THR A 199 13.27 43.50 12.66
N ARG A 200 13.89 44.17 13.62
CA ARG A 200 13.49 45.53 14.02
C ARG A 200 14.75 46.32 14.30
N GLU A 201 15.02 47.28 13.42
CA GLU A 201 15.54 48.64 13.68
C GLU A 201 16.43 49.11 12.53
N HIS A 202 15.89 49.97 11.67
CA HIS A 202 16.40 51.35 11.54
C HIS A 202 15.48 52.20 10.65
N ARG A 203 14.83 53.19 11.29
CA ARG A 203 14.41 54.45 10.67
C ARG A 203 15.47 55.50 11.06
N GLY A 204 15.68 56.47 10.17
CA GLY A 204 16.46 57.69 10.40
C GLY A 204 17.83 57.60 9.72
N SER A 205 18.23 58.49 8.84
CA SER A 205 17.83 59.89 8.60
C SER A 205 18.02 60.27 7.14
#